data_AF-A0A7V1SJR0-F1
#
_entry.id   AF-A0A7V1SJR0-F1
#
_cell.length_a   1.000
_cell.length_b   1.000
_cell.length_c   1.000
_cell.angle_alpha   90.00
_cell.angle_beta   90.00
_cell.angle_gamma   90.00
#
_symmetry.space_group_name_H-M   'P 1'
#
loop_
_entity.id
_entity.type
_entity.pdbx_description
1 polymer ?
#
loop_
_entity_poly.entity_id
_entity_poly.type
_entity_poly.pdbx_seq_one_letter_code
_entity_poly.pdbx_strand_id
1 'polypeptide(L)'
;TYKKRRDTLVNGLNRIGWSIEKPKGTMFVWAKIPDRYRKMGSVEFSKMLIKRAKVAVSPGMGFGEYGDDYVRFALVENPHRTRQAIRGIKSVLNS
;
A
#
# COMPACT_ATOMS: atom_id res chain seq x y z
N THR A 1 -5.38 -16.99 7.68
CA THR A 1 -6.19 -16.90 6.45
C THR A 1 -5.89 -15.61 5.70
N TYR A 2 -6.02 -15.60 4.37
CA TYR A 2 -5.83 -14.39 3.55
C TYR A 2 -6.83 -13.27 3.91
N LYS A 3 -8.07 -13.62 4.24
CA LYS A 3 -9.10 -12.67 4.71
C LYS A 3 -8.62 -11.82 5.90
N LYS A 4 -8.02 -12.45 6.93
CA LYS A 4 -7.50 -11.73 8.10
C LYS A 4 -6.36 -10.78 7.74
N ARG A 5 -5.46 -11.18 6.83
CA ARG A 5 -4.34 -10.33 6.36
C ARG A 5 -4.86 -9.13 5.56
N ARG A 6 -5.77 -9.38 4.62
CA ARG A 6 -6.49 -8.35 3.85
C ARG A 6 -7.14 -7.33 4.77
N ASP A 7 -7.96 -7.81 5.71
CA ASP A 7 -8.71 -6.93 6.61
C ASP A 7 -7.77 -6.14 7.53
N THR A 8 -6.65 -6.74 7.98
CA THR A 8 -5.64 -6.03 8.76
C THR A 8 -4.99 -4.90 7.96
N LEU A 9 -4.60 -5.17 6.71
CA LEU A 9 -3.98 -4.17 5.83
C LEU A 9 -4.96 -3.06 5.49
N VAL A 10 -6.11 -3.40 4.90
CA VAL A 10 -7.08 -2.43 4.38
C VAL A 10 -7.67 -1.58 5.49
N ASN A 11 -8.13 -2.18 6.61
CA ASN A 11 -8.67 -1.39 7.71
C ASN A 11 -7.61 -0.49 8.34
N GLY A 12 -6.34 -0.94 8.36
CA GLY A 12 -5.23 -0.18 8.91
C GLY A 12 -4.85 1.02 8.04
N LEU A 13 -4.77 0.82 6.71
CA LEU A 13 -4.51 1.90 5.75
C LEU A 13 -5.65 2.92 5.74
N ASN A 14 -6.91 2.48 5.74
CA ASN A 14 -8.06 3.38 5.80
C ASN A 14 -8.06 4.24 7.07
N ARG A 15 -7.67 3.67 8.22
CA ARG A 15 -7.58 4.39 9.50
C ARG A 15 -6.55 5.52 9.48
N ILE A 16 -5.50 5.41 8.66
CA ILE A 16 -4.43 6.42 8.57
C ILE A 16 -4.62 7.36 7.37
N GLY A 17 -5.82 7.40 6.79
CA GLY A 17 -6.18 8.31 5.70
C GLY A 17 -5.86 7.81 4.30
N TRP A 18 -5.39 6.56 4.13
CA TRP A 18 -5.22 5.96 2.82
C TRP A 18 -6.40 5.04 2.50
N SER A 19 -7.43 5.63 1.88
CA SER A 19 -8.68 4.95 1.56
C SER A 19 -8.50 3.92 0.43
N ILE A 20 -8.82 2.67 0.72
CA ILE A 20 -8.70 1.52 -0.18
C ILE A 20 -9.94 0.62 0.03
N GLU A 21 -10.54 0.19 -1.06
CA GLU A 21 -11.64 -0.77 -1.02
C GLU A 21 -11.12 -2.19 -0.76
N LYS A 22 -11.90 -2.99 -0.02
CA LYS A 22 -11.53 -4.38 0.25
C LYS A 22 -11.67 -5.20 -1.04
N PRO A 23 -10.60 -5.84 -1.54
CA PRO A 23 -10.72 -6.71 -2.69
C PRO A 23 -11.61 -7.92 -2.36
N LYS A 24 -12.48 -8.27 -3.31
CA LYS A 24 -13.42 -9.40 -3.21
C LYS A 24 -12.72 -10.76 -3.32
N GLY A 25 -11.52 -10.81 -3.90
CA GLY A 25 -10.69 -12.01 -4.03
C GLY A 25 -9.22 -11.69 -4.26
N THR A 26 -8.40 -12.71 -4.50
CA THR A 26 -6.93 -12.67 -4.71
C THR A 26 -6.07 -12.45 -3.45
N MET A 27 -4.75 -12.52 -3.63
CA MET A 27 -3.73 -12.28 -2.61
C MET A 27 -3.15 -10.86 -2.65
N PHE A 28 -3.78 -9.95 -3.41
CA PHE A 28 -3.27 -8.61 -3.64
C PHE A 28 -4.27 -7.53 -3.21
N VAL A 29 -3.74 -6.39 -2.77
CA VAL A 29 -4.50 -5.15 -2.60
C VAL A 29 -3.92 -4.14 -3.58
N TRP A 30 -4.77 -3.69 -4.51
CA TRP A 30 -4.44 -2.65 -5.47
C TRP A 30 -4.84 -1.30 -4.88
N ALA A 31 -3.84 -0.48 -4.56
CA ALA A 31 -4.03 0.75 -3.80
C ALA A 31 -3.71 1.95 -4.68
N LYS A 32 -4.71 2.81 -4.93
CA LYS A 32 -4.49 4.09 -5.60
C LYS A 32 -3.59 4.97 -4.74
N ILE A 33 -2.58 5.59 -5.33
CA ILE A 33 -1.67 6.49 -4.62
C ILE A 33 -2.48 7.70 -4.11
N PRO A 34 -2.28 8.15 -2.85
CA PRO A 34 -2.96 9.33 -2.32
C PRO A 34 -2.72 10.57 -3.19
N ASP A 35 -3.72 11.43 -3.34
CA ASP A 35 -3.72 12.55 -4.33
C ASP A 35 -2.44 13.38 -4.29
N ARG A 36 -1.98 13.75 -3.11
CA ARG A 36 -0.77 14.58 -2.92
C ARG A 36 0.53 13.94 -3.40
N TYR A 37 0.58 12.61 -3.54
CA TYR A 37 1.74 11.90 -4.09
C TYR A 37 1.50 11.37 -5.50
N ARG A 38 0.30 11.53 -6.07
CA ARG A 38 -0.01 10.93 -7.37
C ARG A 38 0.92 11.40 -8.47
N LYS A 39 1.27 12.70 -8.47
CA LYS A 39 2.23 13.29 -9.42
C LYS A 39 3.65 12.68 -9.35
N MET A 40 3.98 11.98 -8.27
CA MET A 40 5.28 11.30 -8.10
C MET A 40 5.39 10.04 -8.96
N GLY A 41 4.26 9.45 -9.37
CA GLY A 41 4.22 8.15 -10.04
C GLY A 41 4.54 6.98 -9.10
N SER A 42 4.18 5.77 -9.53
CA SER A 42 4.23 4.56 -8.71
C SER A 42 5.65 4.12 -8.36
N VAL A 43 6.62 4.33 -9.25
CA VAL A 43 8.02 3.93 -9.05
C VAL A 43 8.66 4.74 -7.93
N GLU A 44 8.60 6.07 -8.01
CA GLU A 44 9.21 6.94 -7.00
C GLU A 44 8.44 6.88 -5.68
N PHE A 45 7.11 6.74 -5.71
CA PHE A 45 6.33 6.52 -4.51
C PHE A 45 6.70 5.21 -3.80
N SER A 46 6.92 4.12 -4.55
CA SER A 46 7.39 2.84 -4.00
C SER A 46 8.78 2.96 -3.37
N LYS A 47 9.71 3.67 -4.02
CA LYS A 47 11.04 3.96 -3.48
C LYS A 47 10.96 4.79 -2.18
N MET A 48 10.06 5.77 -2.12
CA MET A 48 9.82 6.58 -0.93
C MET A 48 9.34 5.72 0.25
N LEU A 49 8.39 4.81 0.02
CA LEU A 49 7.89 3.90 1.05
C LEU A 49 9.01 2.96 1.57
N ILE A 50 9.88 2.46 0.69
CA ILE A 50 11.03 1.65 1.10
C ILE A 50 11.97 2.46 2.00
N LYS A 51 12.36 3.67 1.55
CA LYS A 51 13.35 4.49 2.26
C LYS A 51 12.82 5.00 3.60
N ARG A 52 11.60 5.54 3.62
CA ARG A 52 11.03 6.27 4.77
C ARG A 52 10.10 5.41 5.63
N ALA A 53 9.25 4.58 5.04
CA ALA A 53 8.31 3.72 5.78
C ALA A 53 8.89 2.33 6.10
N LYS A 54 10.01 1.93 5.48
CA LYS A 54 10.56 0.57 5.52
C LYS A 54 9.57 -0.48 4.99
N VAL A 55 8.79 -0.11 3.98
CA VAL A 55 7.78 -0.98 3.35
C VAL A 55 8.05 -1.08 1.85
N ALA A 56 8.22 -2.31 1.37
CA ALA A 56 8.29 -2.60 -0.06
C ALA A 56 6.89 -2.88 -0.63
N VAL A 57 6.58 -2.24 -1.76
CA VAL A 57 5.37 -2.46 -2.56
C VAL A 57 5.76 -2.59 -4.03
N SER A 58 4.92 -3.22 -4.85
CA SER A 58 5.17 -3.25 -6.29
C SER A 58 4.63 -1.97 -6.94
N PRO A 59 5.43 -1.25 -7.75
CA PRO A 59 4.95 -0.11 -8.51
C PRO A 59 3.95 -0.56 -9.58
N GLY A 60 2.85 0.17 -9.72
CA GLY A 60 1.81 -0.16 -10.67
C GLY A 60 2.25 -0.05 -12.13
N MET A 61 3.21 0.83 -12.44
CA MET A 61 3.84 0.95 -13.77
C MET A 61 4.39 -0.39 -14.29
N GLY A 62 4.86 -1.28 -13.39
CA GLY A 62 5.34 -2.61 -13.77
C GLY A 62 4.25 -3.56 -14.31
N PHE A 63 2.97 -3.15 -14.24
CA PHE A 63 1.82 -3.90 -14.76
C PHE A 63 1.16 -3.21 -15.96
N GLY A 64 1.79 -2.16 -16.51
CA GLY A 64 1.28 -1.37 -17.63
C GLY A 64 1.20 0.12 -17.29
N GLU A 65 1.20 0.97 -18.32
CA GLU A 65 1.20 2.43 -18.19
C GLU A 65 -0.01 2.96 -17.39
N TYR A 66 -1.18 2.37 -17.57
CA TYR A 66 -2.41 2.71 -16.83
C TYR A 66 -2.34 2.36 -15.34
N GLY A 67 -1.30 1.65 -14.90
CA GLY A 67 -1.07 1.29 -13.51
C GLY A 67 -0.30 2.35 -12.72
N ASP A 68 0.27 3.39 -13.33
CA ASP A 68 1.24 4.26 -12.65
C ASP A 68 0.66 5.09 -11.48
N ASP A 69 -0.66 5.23 -11.42
CA ASP A 69 -1.38 5.85 -10.30
C ASP A 69 -1.57 4.92 -9.09
N TYR A 70 -1.04 3.70 -9.14
CA TYR A 70 -1.31 2.64 -8.18
C TYR A 70 -0.04 1.95 -7.68
N VAL A 71 -0.15 1.33 -6.51
CA VAL A 71 0.81 0.36 -6.00
C VAL A 71 0.10 -0.91 -5.56
N ARG A 72 0.83 -2.03 -5.58
CA ARG A 72 0.31 -3.34 -5.17
C ARG A 72 0.94 -3.80 -3.87
N PHE A 73 0.10 -4.20 -2.93
CA PHE A 73 0.50 -4.95 -1.74
C PHE A 73 0.22 -6.44 -1.95
N ALA A 74 1.16 -7.29 -1.56
CA ALA A 74 0.96 -8.73 -1.46
C ALA A 74 0.63 -9.13 -0.02
N LEU A 75 -0.39 -9.97 0.18
CA LEU A 75 -0.86 -10.42 1.49
C LEU A 75 -0.06 -11.63 2.02
N VAL A 76 1.27 -11.54 1.92
CA VAL A 76 2.21 -12.63 2.26
C VAL A 76 2.67 -12.59 3.72
N GLU A 77 2.70 -11.39 4.31
CA GLU A 77 3.16 -11.15 5.67
C GLU A 77 2.09 -11.44 6.74
N ASN A 78 2.54 -11.69 7.97
CA ASN A 78 1.64 -11.90 9.10
C ASN A 78 1.02 -10.56 9.61
N PRO A 79 -0.13 -10.60 10.31
CA PRO A 79 -0.81 -9.38 10.79
C PRO A 79 0.02 -8.48 11.72
N HIS A 80 1.02 -9.03 12.43
CA HIS A 80 1.91 -8.22 13.27
C HIS A 80 2.84 -7.36 12.39
N ARG A 81 3.48 -7.98 11.39
CA ARG A 81 4.31 -7.28 10.39
C ARG A 81 3.49 -6.28 9.57
N THR A 82 2.27 -6.63 9.18
CA THR A 82 1.35 -5.70 8.50
C THR A 82 1.08 -4.45 9.35
N ARG A 83 0.82 -4.61 10.66
CA ARG A 83 0.62 -3.47 11.57
C ARG A 83 1.87 -2.60 11.72
N GLN A 84 3.06 -3.21 11.72
CA GLN A 84 4.32 -2.47 11.70
C GLN A 84 4.46 -1.64 10.41
N ALA A 85 4.17 -2.22 9.25
CA ALA A 85 4.19 -1.52 7.96
C ALA A 85 3.22 -0.32 7.96
N ILE A 86 2.00 -0.49 8.47
CA ILE A 86 1.01 0.61 8.59
C ILE A 86 1.55 1.76 9.45
N ARG A 87 2.27 1.50 10.54
CA ARG A 87 2.87 2.56 11.37
C ARG A 87 3.93 3.35 10.61
N GLY A 88 4.79 2.66 9.84
CA GLY A 88 5.78 3.31 8.98
C GLY A 88 5.13 4.18 7.91
N ILE A 89 4.09 3.66 7.26
CA ILE A 89 3.30 4.40 6.26
C ILE A 89 2.64 5.62 6.91
N LYS A 90 2.03 5.48 8.10
CA LYS A 90 1.42 6.61 8.81
C LYS A 90 2.41 7.75 9.05
N SER A 91 3.66 7.44 9.43
CA SER A 91 4.70 8.45 9.62
C SER A 91 4.96 9.22 8.33
N VAL A 92 5.14 8.51 7.21
CA VAL A 92 5.29 9.13 5.88
C VAL A 92 4.05 9.93 5.50
N LEU A 93 2.86 9.44 5.86
CA LEU A 93 1.63 10.11 5.48
C LEU A 93 1.30 11.36 6.34
N ASN A 94 1.82 11.47 7.55
CA ASN A 94 1.55 12.63 8.40
C ASN A 94 2.70 13.64 8.40
N SER A 95 3.78 13.36 7.65
CA SER A 95 4.85 14.32 7.34
C SER A 95 4.45 15.20 6.15
#